data_AF-A0A0D6QFB0-F1
#
_entry.id   AF-A0A0D6QFB0-F1
#
_cell.length_a   1.000
_cell.length_b   1.000
_cell.length_c   1.000
_cell.angle_alpha   90.00
_cell.angle_beta   90.00
_cell.angle_gamma   90.00
#
_symmetry.space_group_name_H-M   'P 1'
#
loop_
_entity.id
_entity.type
_entity.pdbx_description
1 polymer ?
#
loop_
_entity_poly.entity_id
_entity_poly.type
_entity_poly.pdbx_seq_one_letter_code
_entity_poly.pdbx_strand_id
1 'polypeptide(L)'
;MSSTVLECVKLALGLFEKLVWPTVVLVIFWRLRDVIAEVLSTRNVTVKGGGLELELKSKLEAAGYLGAAGAKEGSEVGQIAGIVNRTFSNARLGRLSGAQILWVDDRPENNAYERKALQAIGLSFVISKSTGDAVHRVRERSFDAVISDLGRPESERAGVVLLEELRKIGFERPYILYTLSAKSDAAQDARRAGAAAVATTPVELFEAVIRALAG
;
A
#
# COMPACT_ATOMS: atom_id res chain seq x y z
N MET A 1 -32.51 -29.56 -57.69
CA MET A 1 -32.13 -30.08 -56.35
C MET A 1 -30.85 -29.41 -55.84
N SER A 2 -30.76 -28.07 -55.80
CA SER A 2 -29.46 -27.39 -55.59
C SER A 2 -29.46 -26.14 -54.70
N SER A 3 -30.55 -25.36 -54.60
CA SER A 3 -30.57 -24.15 -53.74
C SER A 3 -31.00 -24.44 -52.30
N THR A 4 -32.08 -25.20 -52.11
CA THR A 4 -32.69 -25.44 -50.78
C THR A 4 -31.80 -26.26 -49.84
N VAL A 5 -31.08 -27.25 -50.37
CA VAL A 5 -30.16 -28.08 -49.58
C VAL A 5 -28.97 -27.25 -49.10
N LEU A 6 -28.45 -26.35 -49.95
CA LEU A 6 -27.31 -25.49 -49.62
C LEU A 6 -27.68 -24.46 -48.53
N GLU A 7 -28.93 -23.99 -48.53
CA GLU A 7 -29.46 -23.05 -47.55
C GLU A 7 -29.67 -23.71 -46.18
N CYS A 8 -30.20 -24.95 -46.14
CA CYS A 8 -30.30 -25.75 -44.93
C CYS A 8 -28.92 -26.06 -44.31
N VAL A 9 -27.92 -26.38 -45.13
CA VAL A 9 -26.55 -26.67 -44.64
C VAL A 9 -25.90 -25.43 -44.03
N LYS A 10 -26.08 -24.24 -44.64
CA LYS A 10 -25.59 -22.98 -44.07
C LYS A 10 -26.27 -22.60 -42.76
N LEU A 11 -27.59 -22.82 -42.67
CA LEU A 11 -28.34 -22.58 -41.44
C LEU A 11 -27.91 -23.54 -40.32
N ALA A 12 -27.68 -24.82 -40.63
CA ALA A 12 -27.21 -25.80 -39.66
C ALA A 12 -25.79 -25.49 -39.14
N LEU A 13 -24.86 -25.07 -40.02
CA LEU A 13 -23.51 -24.67 -39.62
C LEU A 13 -23.52 -23.42 -38.73
N GLY A 14 -24.33 -22.41 -39.06
CA GLY A 14 -24.47 -21.20 -38.26
C GLY A 14 -25.11 -21.44 -36.89
N LEU A 15 -25.95 -22.47 -36.76
CA LEU A 15 -26.52 -22.88 -35.48
C LEU A 15 -25.49 -23.63 -34.62
N PHE A 16 -24.65 -24.46 -35.24
CA PHE A 16 -23.59 -25.21 -34.57
C PHE A 16 -22.55 -24.26 -33.96
N GLU A 17 -22.09 -23.26 -34.71
CA GLU A 17 -21.11 -22.27 -34.21
C GLU A 17 -21.64 -21.48 -33.00
N LYS A 18 -22.95 -21.22 -32.95
CA LYS A 18 -23.61 -20.50 -31.85
C LYS A 18 -23.91 -21.35 -30.63
N LEU A 19 -24.06 -22.67 -30.78
CA LEU A 19 -24.37 -23.60 -29.67
C LEU A 19 -23.13 -24.28 -29.08
N VAL A 20 -22.05 -24.43 -29.84
CA VAL A 20 -20.82 -25.08 -29.37
C VAL A 20 -20.15 -24.27 -28.27
N TRP A 21 -20.04 -22.95 -28.41
CA TRP A 21 -19.37 -22.13 -27.40
C TRP A 21 -20.10 -22.10 -26.04
N PRO A 22 -21.42 -21.90 -25.97
CA PRO A 22 -22.15 -21.99 -24.70
C PRO A 22 -22.05 -23.36 -24.04
N THR A 23 -22.09 -24.45 -24.82
CA THR A 23 -21.97 -25.81 -24.28
C THR A 23 -20.57 -26.12 -23.78
N VAL A 24 -19.51 -25.70 -24.50
CA VAL A 24 -18.13 -25.81 -24.03
C VAL A 24 -17.92 -25.01 -22.75
N VAL A 25 -18.42 -23.78 -22.68
CA VAL A 25 -18.36 -22.96 -21.46
C VAL A 25 -19.12 -23.61 -20.31
N LEU A 26 -20.31 -24.17 -20.56
CA LEU A 26 -21.10 -24.90 -19.55
C LEU A 26 -20.38 -26.15 -19.03
N VAL A 27 -19.74 -26.92 -19.92
CA VAL A 27 -18.98 -28.13 -19.56
C VAL A 27 -17.72 -27.76 -18.79
N ILE A 28 -16.99 -26.72 -19.22
CA ILE A 28 -15.82 -26.19 -18.48
C ILE A 28 -16.25 -25.71 -17.10
N PHE A 29 -17.35 -24.95 -17.01
CA PHE A 29 -17.90 -24.45 -15.76
C PHE A 29 -18.32 -25.60 -14.83
N TRP A 30 -19.00 -26.63 -15.34
CA TRP A 30 -19.39 -27.81 -14.57
C TRP A 30 -18.19 -28.66 -14.14
N ARG A 31 -17.16 -28.81 -14.98
CA ARG A 31 -15.96 -29.59 -14.67
C ARG A 31 -15.09 -28.91 -13.62
N LEU A 32 -15.06 -27.58 -13.64
CA LEU A 32 -14.28 -26.75 -12.71
C LEU A 32 -15.06 -26.37 -11.45
N ARG A 33 -16.37 -26.64 -11.37
CA ARG A 33 -17.21 -26.23 -10.22
C ARG A 33 -16.69 -26.78 -8.90
N ASP A 34 -16.21 -28.02 -8.89
CA ASP A 34 -15.76 -28.69 -7.66
C ASP A 34 -14.42 -28.11 -7.19
N VAL A 35 -13.54 -27.71 -8.13
CA VAL A 35 -12.26 -27.03 -7.87
C VAL A 35 -12.49 -25.58 -7.43
N ILE A 36 -13.43 -24.87 -8.06
CA ILE A 36 -13.80 -23.51 -7.70
C ILE A 36 -14.48 -23.47 -6.32
N ALA A 37 -15.32 -24.47 -6.00
CA ALA A 37 -15.97 -24.58 -4.70
C ALA A 37 -14.96 -24.80 -3.56
N GLU A 38 -13.90 -25.58 -3.80
CA GLU A 38 -12.85 -25.84 -2.81
C GLU A 38 -11.99 -24.58 -2.54
N VAL A 39 -11.63 -23.86 -3.61
CA VAL A 39 -10.86 -22.59 -3.52
C VAL A 39 -11.70 -21.44 -2.93
N LEU A 40 -13.03 -21.46 -3.10
CA LEU A 40 -13.93 -20.45 -2.53
C LEU A 40 -14.36 -20.77 -1.09
N SER A 41 -14.40 -22.05 -0.67
CA SER A 41 -14.82 -22.41 0.70
C SER A 41 -13.79 -22.08 1.78
N THR A 42 -12.52 -21.90 1.41
CA THR A 42 -11.43 -21.54 2.35
C THR A 42 -11.33 -20.04 2.60
N ARG A 43 -12.17 -19.22 1.99
CA ARG A 43 -12.19 -17.77 2.20
C ARG A 43 -13.63 -17.28 2.26
N ASN A 44 -14.00 -16.63 3.36
CA ASN A 44 -15.21 -15.79 3.45
C ASN A 44 -15.07 -14.58 2.50
N VAL A 45 -15.14 -14.83 1.19
CA VAL A 45 -15.14 -13.78 0.17
C VAL A 45 -16.60 -13.42 -0.08
N THR A 46 -17.07 -12.38 0.61
CA THR A 46 -18.30 -11.71 0.23
C THR A 46 -18.03 -10.96 -1.08
N VAL A 47 -18.27 -11.62 -2.21
CA VAL A 47 -18.07 -11.07 -3.55
C VAL A 47 -19.13 -9.99 -3.82
N LYS A 48 -18.84 -8.74 -3.42
CA LYS A 48 -19.35 -7.55 -4.12
C LYS A 48 -18.20 -7.06 -4.99
N GLY A 49 -18.31 -7.28 -6.31
CA GLY A 49 -17.22 -7.18 -7.29
C GLY A 49 -16.41 -5.88 -7.38
N GLY A 50 -16.74 -4.83 -6.63
CA GLY A 50 -15.93 -3.60 -6.57
C GLY A 50 -14.84 -3.59 -5.49
N GLY A 51 -15.04 -4.29 -4.37
CA GLY A 51 -14.14 -4.17 -3.20
C GLY A 51 -12.83 -4.93 -3.38
N LEU A 52 -12.92 -6.17 -3.88
CA LEU A 52 -11.77 -7.06 -4.06
C LEU A 52 -10.85 -6.60 -5.20
N GLU A 53 -11.42 -6.09 -6.30
CA GLU A 53 -10.65 -5.56 -7.41
C GLU A 53 -9.86 -4.31 -7.03
N LEU A 54 -10.48 -3.42 -6.24
CA LEU A 54 -9.81 -2.22 -5.73
C LEU A 54 -8.67 -2.59 -4.79
N GLU A 55 -8.89 -3.53 -3.86
CA GLU A 55 -7.85 -4.03 -2.97
C GLU A 55 -6.68 -4.68 -3.74
N LEU A 56 -6.97 -5.47 -4.78
CA LEU A 56 -5.94 -6.11 -5.59
C LEU A 56 -5.11 -5.08 -6.39
N LYS A 57 -5.76 -4.06 -6.97
CA LYS A 57 -5.07 -2.96 -7.66
C LYS A 57 -4.15 -2.21 -6.70
N SER A 58 -4.67 -1.80 -5.54
CA SER A 58 -3.89 -1.13 -4.50
C SER A 58 -2.68 -1.94 -4.04
N LYS A 59 -2.82 -3.26 -3.87
CA LYS A 59 -1.71 -4.16 -3.50
C LYS A 59 -0.64 -4.20 -4.60
N LEU A 60 -1.05 -4.34 -5.87
CA LEU A 60 -0.12 -4.39 -6.99
C LEU A 60 0.62 -3.06 -7.18
N GLU A 61 -0.08 -1.94 -7.07
CA GLU A 61 0.52 -0.60 -7.14
C GLU A 61 1.49 -0.36 -5.98
N ALA A 62 1.08 -0.66 -4.74
CA ALA A 62 1.95 -0.53 -3.57
C ALA A 62 3.20 -1.41 -3.70
N ALA A 63 3.06 -2.66 -4.14
CA ALA A 63 4.19 -3.56 -4.38
C ALA A 63 5.11 -3.05 -5.50
N GLY A 64 4.56 -2.50 -6.58
CA GLY A 64 5.33 -1.92 -7.68
C GLY A 64 6.16 -0.71 -7.22
N TYR A 65 5.53 0.21 -6.47
CA TYR A 65 6.22 1.40 -5.95
C TYR A 65 7.25 1.06 -4.87
N LEU A 66 6.97 0.11 -3.98
CA LEU A 66 7.97 -0.40 -3.03
C LEU A 66 9.11 -1.12 -3.73
N GLY A 67 8.82 -1.88 -4.79
CA GLY A 67 9.82 -2.47 -5.67
C GLY A 67 10.76 -1.41 -6.24
N ALA A 68 10.20 -0.31 -6.76
CA ALA A 68 10.99 0.81 -7.27
C ALA A 68 11.79 1.54 -6.18
N ALA A 69 11.26 1.70 -4.98
CA ALA A 69 11.97 2.29 -3.84
C ALA A 69 13.12 1.39 -3.37
N GLY A 70 12.86 0.10 -3.18
CA GLY A 70 13.80 -0.91 -2.72
C GLY A 70 14.79 -1.41 -3.78
N ALA A 71 14.59 -1.10 -5.06
CA ALA A 71 15.58 -1.36 -6.12
C ALA A 71 16.91 -0.63 -5.85
N LYS A 72 16.86 0.52 -5.15
CA LYS A 72 18.08 1.21 -4.66
C LYS A 72 18.85 0.39 -3.61
N GLU A 73 18.18 -0.55 -2.95
CA GLU A 73 18.69 -1.38 -1.86
C GLU A 73 18.84 -2.86 -2.26
N GLY A 74 18.64 -3.22 -3.53
CA GLY A 74 18.83 -4.58 -4.05
C GLY A 74 17.73 -5.59 -3.67
N SER A 75 16.54 -5.14 -3.28
CA SER A 75 15.43 -6.03 -2.89
C SER A 75 14.71 -6.65 -4.09
N GLU A 76 14.42 -7.96 -4.03
CA GLU A 76 13.67 -8.67 -5.07
C GLU A 76 12.16 -8.33 -5.03
N VAL A 77 11.59 -7.98 -6.19
CA VAL A 77 10.19 -7.57 -6.35
C VAL A 77 9.19 -8.64 -5.84
N GLY A 78 9.52 -9.93 -6.00
CA GLY A 78 8.67 -11.02 -5.51
C GLY A 78 8.54 -11.08 -3.98
N GLN A 79 9.62 -10.76 -3.26
CA GLN A 79 9.61 -10.72 -1.80
C GLN A 79 8.77 -9.53 -1.30
N ILE A 80 8.90 -8.38 -1.96
CA ILE A 80 8.13 -7.17 -1.67
C ILE A 80 6.63 -7.42 -1.86
N ALA A 81 6.22 -8.08 -2.95
CA ALA A 81 4.82 -8.42 -3.18
C ALA A 81 4.24 -9.30 -2.05
N GLY A 82 5.02 -10.26 -1.56
CA GLY A 82 4.65 -11.09 -0.41
C GLY A 82 4.46 -10.29 0.87
N ILE A 83 5.35 -9.32 1.13
CA ILE A 83 5.28 -8.43 2.29
C ILE A 83 4.04 -7.56 2.23
N VAL A 84 3.81 -6.88 1.10
CA VAL A 84 2.63 -6.04 0.89
C VAL A 84 1.37 -6.85 1.14
N ASN A 85 1.25 -8.05 0.58
CA ASN A 85 0.05 -8.86 0.77
C ASN A 85 -0.19 -9.24 2.24
N ARG A 86 0.86 -9.63 2.99
CA ARG A 86 0.75 -9.96 4.42
C ARG A 86 0.37 -8.76 5.27
N THR A 87 1.01 -7.62 5.02
CA THR A 87 0.77 -6.39 5.78
C THR A 87 -0.65 -5.87 5.52
N PHE A 88 -1.13 -5.95 4.26
CA PHE A 88 -2.51 -5.65 3.92
C PHE A 88 -3.53 -6.62 4.53
N SER A 89 -3.27 -7.94 4.52
CA SER A 89 -4.24 -8.91 5.06
C SER A 89 -4.45 -8.75 6.58
N ASN A 90 -3.44 -8.24 7.27
CA ASN A 90 -3.49 -8.00 8.72
C ASN A 90 -4.06 -6.62 9.06
N ALA A 91 -3.91 -5.64 8.16
CA ALA A 91 -4.46 -4.32 8.34
C ALA A 91 -5.93 -4.28 7.91
N ARG A 92 -6.82 -3.78 8.76
CA ARG A 92 -8.18 -3.42 8.32
C ARG A 92 -8.06 -2.20 7.40
N LEU A 93 -7.93 -2.39 6.09
CA LEU A 93 -7.72 -1.33 5.09
C LEU A 93 -8.70 -0.17 5.21
N GLY A 94 -9.93 -0.44 5.65
CA GLY A 94 -10.92 0.60 5.94
C GLY A 94 -10.51 1.61 7.02
N ARG A 95 -9.55 1.28 7.89
CA ARG A 95 -8.97 2.20 8.89
C ARG A 95 -7.79 3.02 8.37
N LEU A 96 -7.13 2.56 7.30
CA LEU A 96 -6.01 3.27 6.68
C LEU A 96 -6.50 4.33 5.68
N SER A 97 -7.64 4.07 5.05
CA SER A 97 -8.23 4.97 4.06
C SER A 97 -8.56 6.33 4.67
N GLY A 98 -7.98 7.38 4.11
CA GLY A 98 -8.23 8.76 4.52
C GLY A 98 -7.30 9.29 5.61
N ALA A 99 -6.37 8.48 6.13
CA ALA A 99 -5.39 8.94 7.10
C ALA A 99 -4.52 10.07 6.51
N GLN A 100 -4.32 11.14 7.27
CA GLN A 100 -3.49 12.28 6.92
C GLN A 100 -2.14 12.19 7.62
N ILE A 101 -1.07 12.06 6.84
CA ILE A 101 0.30 11.94 7.35
C ILE A 101 1.08 13.20 7.04
N LEU A 102 1.74 13.77 8.06
CA LEU A 102 2.72 14.82 7.85
C LEU A 102 4.08 14.19 7.54
N TRP A 103 4.62 14.46 6.36
CA TRP A 103 5.96 14.02 5.97
C TRP A 103 6.93 15.19 6.03
N VAL A 104 7.99 15.07 6.83
CA VAL A 104 8.97 16.13 7.07
C VAL A 104 10.34 15.76 6.51
N ASP A 105 10.71 16.39 5.40
CA ASP A 105 11.92 16.09 4.64
C ASP A 105 12.29 17.32 3.77
N ASP A 106 13.57 17.70 3.73
CA ASP A 106 14.02 18.87 2.96
C ASP A 106 14.04 18.60 1.44
N ARG A 107 14.13 17.33 1.04
CA ARG A 107 14.17 16.82 -0.33
C ARG A 107 13.07 15.77 -0.58
N PRO A 108 11.79 16.17 -0.51
CA PRO A 108 10.67 15.25 -0.67
C PRO A 108 10.64 14.53 -2.04
N GLU A 109 11.37 14.98 -3.04
CA GLU A 109 11.55 14.26 -4.30
C GLU A 109 12.22 12.89 -4.13
N ASN A 110 13.07 12.72 -3.11
CA ASN A 110 13.87 11.51 -2.90
C ASN A 110 13.04 10.29 -2.46
N ASN A 111 11.91 10.55 -1.81
CA ASN A 111 11.01 9.56 -1.22
C ASN A 111 9.63 9.54 -1.91
N ALA A 112 9.60 9.93 -3.19
CA ALA A 112 8.38 9.94 -3.98
C ALA A 112 7.78 8.53 -4.18
N TYR A 113 8.61 7.49 -4.26
CA TYR A 113 8.13 6.11 -4.45
C TYR A 113 7.51 5.54 -3.16
N GLU A 114 8.12 5.81 -2.01
CA GLU A 114 7.63 5.44 -0.69
C GLU A 114 6.26 6.09 -0.42
N ARG A 115 6.13 7.39 -0.74
CA ARG A 115 4.83 8.07 -0.65
C ARG A 115 3.81 7.47 -1.60
N LYS A 116 4.16 7.21 -2.87
CA LYS A 116 3.23 6.60 -3.84
C LYS A 116 2.77 5.21 -3.39
N ALA A 117 3.66 4.41 -2.81
CA ALA A 117 3.30 3.12 -2.24
C ALA A 117 2.26 3.24 -1.13
N LEU A 118 2.46 4.17 -0.19
CA LEU A 118 1.49 4.44 0.88
C LEU A 118 0.20 5.12 0.37
N GLN A 119 0.28 5.95 -0.67
CA GLN A 119 -0.90 6.55 -1.30
C GLN A 119 -1.78 5.51 -1.99
N ALA A 120 -1.18 4.49 -2.61
CA ALA A 120 -1.91 3.39 -3.25
C ALA A 120 -2.81 2.63 -2.25
N ILE A 121 -2.52 2.71 -0.95
CA ILE A 121 -3.28 2.06 0.12
C ILE A 121 -4.27 3.02 0.81
N GLY A 122 -4.38 4.26 0.32
CA GLY A 122 -5.38 5.24 0.76
C GLY A 122 -4.88 6.29 1.75
N LEU A 123 -3.57 6.38 2.00
CA LEU A 123 -2.99 7.46 2.82
C LEU A 123 -2.85 8.75 2.00
N SER A 124 -2.95 9.88 2.68
CA SER A 124 -2.69 11.21 2.12
C SER A 124 -1.52 11.86 2.85
N PHE A 125 -0.77 12.70 2.12
CA PHE A 125 0.43 13.33 2.65
C PHE A 125 0.36 14.84 2.56
N VAL A 126 0.82 15.48 3.63
CA VAL A 126 1.20 16.89 3.66
C VAL A 126 2.70 16.94 3.82
N ILE A 127 3.37 17.74 2.99
CA ILE A 127 4.83 17.87 3.04
C ILE A 127 5.21 19.11 3.85
N SER A 128 6.18 18.94 4.74
CA SER A 128 6.92 20.01 5.40
C SER A 128 8.41 19.83 5.11
N LYS A 129 9.15 20.94 4.99
CA LYS A 129 10.59 20.91 4.68
C LYS A 129 11.48 21.21 5.88
N SER A 130 10.91 21.55 7.03
CA SER A 130 11.67 21.92 8.22
C SER A 130 10.91 21.63 9.50
N THR A 131 11.63 21.57 10.61
CA THR A 131 11.04 21.44 11.95
C THR A 131 10.03 22.55 12.24
N GLY A 132 10.35 23.80 11.91
CA GLY A 132 9.46 24.95 12.17
C GLY A 132 8.14 24.87 11.40
N ASP A 133 8.20 24.56 10.10
CA ASP A 133 6.99 24.39 9.27
C ASP A 133 6.15 23.18 9.73
N ALA A 134 6.81 22.10 10.17
CA ALA A 134 6.11 20.93 10.70
C ALA A 134 5.33 21.25 11.98
N VAL A 135 5.96 21.93 12.95
CA VAL A 135 5.32 22.36 14.19
C VAL A 135 4.16 23.31 13.91
N HIS A 136 4.33 24.26 12.98
CA HIS A 136 3.27 25.17 12.58
C HIS A 136 2.06 24.41 12.02
N ARG A 137 2.27 23.47 11.09
CA ARG A 137 1.20 22.67 10.49
C ARG A 137 0.45 21.80 11.49
N VAL A 138 1.15 21.20 12.45
CA VAL A 138 0.51 20.38 13.51
C VAL A 138 -0.39 21.23 14.40
N ARG A 139 -0.08 22.52 14.59
CA ARG A 139 -0.95 23.45 15.34
C ARG A 139 -2.18 23.87 14.56
N GLU A 140 -2.09 23.94 13.23
CA GLU A 140 -3.20 24.36 12.36
C GLU A 140 -4.21 23.24 12.08
N ARG A 141 -3.76 21.99 12.02
CA ARG A 141 -4.60 20.84 11.71
C ARG A 141 -4.08 19.56 12.34
N SER A 142 -4.99 18.59 12.49
CA SER A 142 -4.65 17.27 13.01
C SER A 142 -4.04 16.37 11.93
N PHE A 143 -3.13 15.52 12.36
CA PHE A 143 -2.53 14.44 11.57
C PHE A 143 -2.67 13.12 12.32
N ASP A 144 -2.73 12.02 11.59
CA ASP A 144 -2.83 10.68 12.16
C ASP A 144 -1.44 10.10 12.49
N ALA A 145 -0.40 10.54 11.79
CA ALA A 145 0.99 10.26 12.11
C ALA A 145 1.94 11.31 11.50
N VAL A 146 3.20 11.28 11.94
CA VAL A 146 4.30 12.03 11.34
C VAL A 146 5.38 11.06 10.88
N ILE A 147 5.91 11.29 9.68
CA ILE A 147 7.14 10.67 9.18
C ILE A 147 8.17 11.77 9.05
N SER A 148 9.36 11.58 9.58
CA SER A 148 10.43 12.58 9.51
C SER A 148 11.75 11.95 9.09
N ASP A 149 12.48 12.63 8.21
CA ASP A 149 13.92 12.40 8.06
C ASP A 149 14.64 12.77 9.36
N LEU A 150 15.76 12.11 9.64
CA LEU A 150 16.60 12.40 10.80
C LEU A 150 17.42 13.66 10.61
N GLY A 151 18.13 13.75 9.49
CA GLY A 151 19.03 14.86 9.19
C GLY A 151 18.36 15.84 8.24
N ARG A 152 18.47 17.13 8.51
CA ARG A 152 18.05 18.20 7.59
C ARG A 152 19.04 19.37 7.68
N PRO A 153 19.02 20.34 6.74
CA PRO A 153 19.96 21.45 6.75
C PRO A 153 20.03 22.23 8.07
N GLU A 154 18.94 22.29 8.85
CA GLU A 154 18.95 22.92 10.17
C GLU A 154 19.70 22.13 11.25
N SER A 155 19.77 20.79 11.13
CA SER A 155 20.43 19.91 12.11
C SER A 155 20.50 18.45 11.64
N GLU A 156 21.62 17.77 11.92
CA GLU A 156 21.74 16.31 11.77
C GLU A 156 20.79 15.53 12.71
N ARG A 157 20.26 16.19 13.73
CA ARG A 157 19.29 15.63 14.70
C ARG A 157 17.89 16.22 14.52
N ALA A 158 17.62 16.89 13.40
CA ALA A 158 16.36 17.62 13.18
C ALA A 158 15.12 16.73 13.40
N GLY A 159 15.17 15.46 13.01
CA GLY A 159 14.09 14.50 13.26
C GLY A 159 13.86 14.17 14.74
N VAL A 160 14.90 14.18 15.58
CA VAL A 160 14.74 14.01 17.04
C VAL A 160 14.20 15.28 17.68
N VAL A 161 14.78 16.42 17.30
CA VAL A 161 14.34 17.74 17.79
C VAL A 161 12.86 17.97 17.47
N LEU A 162 12.42 17.64 16.24
CA LEU A 162 11.01 17.73 15.87
C LEU A 162 10.13 16.85 16.78
N LEU A 163 10.51 15.60 17.03
CA LEU A 163 9.75 14.72 17.91
C LEU A 163 9.60 15.32 19.31
N GLU A 164 10.68 15.81 19.90
CA GLU A 164 10.66 16.45 21.21
C GLU A 164 9.74 17.68 21.24
N GLU A 165 9.83 18.56 20.24
CA GLU A 165 8.97 19.73 20.11
C GLU A 165 7.48 19.34 19.96
N LEU A 166 7.18 18.30 19.18
CA LEU A 166 5.82 17.80 19.02
C LEU A 166 5.26 17.23 20.33
N ARG A 167 6.05 16.49 21.11
CA ARG A 167 5.63 16.00 22.43
C ARG A 167 5.39 17.15 23.42
N LYS A 168 6.23 18.19 23.41
CA LYS A 168 6.02 19.39 24.27
C LYS A 168 4.70 20.10 24.00
N ILE A 169 4.20 20.06 22.76
CA ILE A 169 2.91 20.65 22.40
C ILE A 169 1.73 19.66 22.47
N GLY A 170 1.93 18.47 23.05
CA GLY A 170 0.88 17.48 23.28
C GLY A 170 0.48 16.66 22.05
N PHE A 171 1.30 16.61 21.01
CA PHE A 171 1.06 15.71 19.88
C PHE A 171 1.45 14.29 20.28
N GLU A 172 0.46 13.42 20.51
CA GLU A 172 0.67 12.02 20.99
C GLU A 172 0.58 10.98 19.87
N ARG A 173 0.31 11.40 18.64
CA ARG A 173 0.15 10.47 17.51
C ARG A 173 1.48 9.81 17.15
N PRO A 174 1.44 8.65 16.44
CA PRO A 174 2.63 7.96 16.01
C PRO A 174 3.62 8.85 15.26
N TYR A 175 4.88 8.68 15.60
CA TYR A 175 6.00 9.35 14.95
C TYR A 175 6.96 8.30 14.44
N ILE A 176 7.21 8.27 13.14
CA ILE A 176 8.15 7.35 12.50
C ILE A 176 9.36 8.16 12.05
N LEU A 177 10.54 7.80 12.55
CA LEU A 177 11.80 8.32 12.05
C LEU A 177 12.26 7.48 10.87
N TYR A 178 12.51 8.10 9.71
CA TYR A 178 13.08 7.44 8.54
C TYR A 178 14.52 7.93 8.37
N THR A 179 15.49 7.02 8.32
CA THR A 179 16.91 7.38 8.33
C THR A 179 17.76 6.29 7.70
N LEU A 180 18.97 6.61 7.23
CA LEU A 180 19.89 5.63 6.65
C LEU A 180 20.53 4.69 7.70
N SER A 181 20.44 5.00 9.00
CA SER A 181 21.04 4.16 10.06
C SER A 181 20.21 4.11 11.34
N ALA A 182 19.69 2.92 11.66
CA ALA A 182 18.94 2.66 12.89
C ALA A 182 19.81 2.56 14.15
N LYS A 183 21.14 2.53 14.01
CA LYS A 183 22.10 2.37 15.13
C LYS A 183 22.72 3.67 15.61
N SER A 184 22.44 4.79 14.94
CA SER A 184 22.94 6.09 15.37
C SER A 184 22.42 6.46 16.77
N ASP A 185 23.18 7.25 17.52
CA ASP A 185 22.75 7.76 18.82
C ASP A 185 21.43 8.52 18.69
N ALA A 186 21.26 9.28 17.61
CA ALA A 186 20.03 10.01 17.35
C ALA A 186 18.82 9.07 17.08
N ALA A 187 19.01 7.93 16.43
CA ALA A 187 17.95 6.92 16.29
C ALA A 187 17.57 6.29 17.65
N GLN A 188 18.54 6.09 18.54
CA GLN A 188 18.27 5.63 19.91
C GLN A 188 17.54 6.71 20.72
N ASP A 189 17.93 7.97 20.57
CA ASP A 189 17.28 9.09 21.23
C ASP A 189 15.84 9.27 20.75
N ALA A 190 15.57 9.10 19.45
CA ALA A 190 14.20 9.10 18.94
C ALA A 190 13.34 8.01 19.59
N ARG A 191 13.88 6.79 19.78
CA ARG A 191 13.16 5.71 20.48
C ARG A 191 12.88 6.09 21.94
N ARG A 192 13.86 6.67 22.63
CA ARG A 192 13.69 7.14 24.03
C ARG A 192 12.67 8.28 24.15
N ALA A 193 12.60 9.15 23.14
CA ALA A 193 11.62 10.23 23.02
C ALA A 193 10.22 9.74 22.58
N GLY A 194 10.02 8.43 22.42
CA GLY A 194 8.72 7.84 22.11
C GLY A 194 8.36 7.80 20.62
N ALA A 195 9.35 7.68 19.74
CA ALA A 195 9.10 7.33 18.35
C ALA A 195 8.43 5.94 18.28
N ALA A 196 7.37 5.83 17.48
CA ALA A 196 6.66 4.57 17.26
C ALA A 196 7.53 3.55 16.50
N ALA A 197 8.38 4.05 15.61
CA ALA A 197 9.34 3.24 14.86
C ALA A 197 10.53 4.08 14.38
N VAL A 198 11.63 3.39 14.09
CA VAL A 198 12.73 3.90 13.28
C VAL A 198 12.91 2.94 12.12
N ALA A 199 12.75 3.43 10.90
CA ALA A 199 12.85 2.67 9.66
C ALA A 199 14.11 3.07 8.90
N THR A 200 14.74 2.08 8.26
CA THR A 200 15.94 2.29 7.44
C THR A 200 15.77 1.91 5.98
N THR A 201 14.68 1.21 5.67
CA THR A 201 14.33 0.80 4.31
C THR A 201 12.90 1.23 3.97
N PRO A 202 12.57 1.37 2.68
CA PRO A 202 11.19 1.60 2.23
C PRO A 202 10.19 0.56 2.76
N VAL A 203 10.62 -0.69 2.86
CA VAL A 203 9.80 -1.81 3.33
C VAL A 203 9.52 -1.68 4.82
N GLU A 204 10.56 -1.42 5.63
CA GLU A 204 10.40 -1.18 7.08
C GLU A 204 9.51 0.03 7.34
N LEU A 205 9.68 1.12 6.58
CA LEU A 205 8.86 2.31 6.69
C LEU A 205 7.39 1.99 6.41
N PHE A 206 7.13 1.25 5.33
CA PHE A 206 5.79 0.84 4.94
C PHE A 206 5.09 0.01 6.02
N GLU A 207 5.78 -1.02 6.55
CA GLU A 207 5.26 -1.84 7.63
C GLU A 207 5.04 -1.06 8.93
N ALA A 208 5.97 -0.15 9.27
CA ALA A 208 5.88 0.67 10.47
C ALA A 208 4.66 1.60 10.44
N VAL A 209 4.42 2.25 9.30
CA VAL A 209 3.26 3.14 9.12
C VAL A 209 1.96 2.36 9.23
N ILE A 210 1.85 1.21 8.55
CA ILE A 210 0.63 0.40 8.60
C ILE A 210 0.38 -0.12 10.02
N ARG A 211 1.41 -0.61 10.71
CA ARG A 211 1.31 -1.08 12.09
C ARG A 211 0.86 0.04 13.03
N ALA A 212 1.40 1.24 12.86
CA ALA A 212 1.08 2.40 13.69
C ALA A 212 -0.37 2.88 13.51
N LEU A 213 -0.93 2.76 12.30
CA LEU A 213 -2.28 3.25 11.99
C LEU A 213 -3.38 2.17 12.11
N ALA A 214 -3.02 0.89 11.95
CA ALA A 214 -3.97 -0.22 12.04
C ALA A 214 -4.14 -0.78 13.47
N GLY A 215 -3.25 -0.39 14.40
CA GLY A 215 -3.26 -0.75 15.82
C GLY A 215 -4.52 -0.31 16.57
#